data_AF-A0ABD3LV46-F1
#
_entry.id   AF-A0ABD3LV46-F1
#
_cell.length_a   1.000
_cell.length_b   1.000
_cell.length_c   1.000
_cell.angle_alpha   90.00
_cell.angle_beta   90.00
_cell.angle_gamma   90.00
#
_symmetry.space_group_name_H-M   'P 1'
#
loop_
_entity.id
_entity.type
_entity.pdbx_description
1 polymer ?
#
loop_
_entity_poly.entity_id
_entity_poly.type
_entity_poly.pdbx_seq_one_letter_code
_entity_poly.pdbx_strand_id
1 'polypeptide(L)'
;MNKPLQLAVFASILISLCCSSRAQTCQNYKFSNQNTYAKCVDLPVLNSFLHWNYTASSFQLDLAFRHVGATASEWVAWAINPLGLIMLGSQALVAYQRPDGTFYAYASPIDGYDTALPEGRLSFSFSKLSGTFEKGEMTIFASLQLTGNLVTINQVWQNGPLKGGTPAIHASSADHLTSFGTLNLVTGAAI
;
A
#
# COMPACT_ATOMS: atom_id res chain seq x y z
N MET A 1 -57.95 14.95 -4.96
CA MET A 1 -56.97 14.28 -5.83
C MET A 1 -55.60 14.33 -5.17
N ASN A 2 -55.11 13.15 -4.83
CA ASN A 2 -54.02 12.81 -3.92
C ASN A 2 -52.68 13.47 -4.28
N LYS A 3 -52.20 14.41 -3.45
CA LYS A 3 -50.86 14.99 -3.54
C LYS A 3 -50.00 14.99 -2.25
N PRO A 4 -50.23 14.16 -1.21
CA PRO A 4 -49.22 14.01 -0.14
C PRO A 4 -48.35 12.75 -0.30
N LEU A 5 -48.74 11.78 -1.14
CA LEU A 5 -48.04 10.49 -1.22
C LEU A 5 -46.74 10.53 -2.04
N GLN A 6 -46.57 11.51 -2.95
CA GLN A 6 -45.39 11.58 -3.82
C GLN A 6 -44.14 12.19 -3.14
N LEU A 7 -44.30 13.05 -2.13
CA LEU A 7 -43.14 13.58 -1.39
C LEU A 7 -42.55 12.56 -0.40
N ALA A 8 -43.35 11.64 0.11
CA ALA A 8 -42.86 10.62 1.05
C ALA A 8 -41.93 9.60 0.37
N VAL A 9 -42.14 9.30 -0.92
CA VAL A 9 -41.35 8.28 -1.64
C VAL A 9 -39.96 8.80 -2.04
N PHE A 10 -39.81 10.11 -2.30
CA PHE A 10 -38.50 10.69 -2.64
C PHE A 10 -37.58 10.86 -1.42
N ALA A 11 -38.12 11.02 -0.22
CA ALA A 11 -37.32 11.10 1.00
C ALA A 11 -36.75 9.73 1.44
N SER A 12 -37.41 8.62 1.08
CA SER A 12 -37.00 7.27 1.47
C SER A 12 -35.86 6.68 0.63
N ILE A 13 -35.59 7.22 -0.57
CA ILE A 13 -34.53 6.72 -1.46
C ILE A 13 -33.16 7.35 -1.13
N LEU A 14 -33.11 8.47 -0.42
CA LEU A 14 -31.86 9.15 -0.05
C LEU A 14 -31.12 8.53 1.14
N ILE A 15 -31.69 7.52 1.83
CA ILE A 15 -31.10 6.93 3.04
C ILE A 15 -30.29 5.65 2.74
N SER A 16 -30.33 5.12 1.51
CA SER A 16 -29.77 3.79 1.23
C SER A 16 -28.38 3.76 0.55
N LEU A 17 -27.65 4.88 0.50
CA LEU A 17 -26.30 4.96 -0.10
C LEU A 17 -25.18 5.26 0.90
N CYS A 18 -25.42 5.06 2.18
CA CYS A 18 -24.32 4.83 3.11
C CYS A 18 -23.80 3.41 2.89
N CYS A 19 -22.99 3.20 1.84
CA CYS A 19 -22.05 2.10 1.86
C CYS A 19 -21.19 2.31 3.10
N SER A 20 -21.51 1.62 4.18
CA SER A 20 -20.66 1.50 5.34
C SER A 20 -19.36 0.85 4.87
N SER A 21 -18.39 1.67 4.47
CA SER A 21 -17.00 1.27 4.49
C SER A 21 -16.71 0.95 5.95
N ARG A 22 -16.81 -0.34 6.32
CA ARG A 22 -16.17 -0.80 7.55
C ARG A 22 -14.70 -0.51 7.33
N ALA A 23 -14.18 0.53 7.97
CA ALA A 23 -12.76 0.71 8.16
C ALA A 23 -12.26 -0.56 8.86
N GLN A 24 -11.84 -1.53 8.06
CA GLN A 24 -11.36 -2.80 8.56
C GLN A 24 -9.94 -2.51 9.02
N THR A 25 -9.80 -2.24 10.31
CA THR A 25 -8.49 -2.10 10.95
C THR A 25 -7.63 -3.30 10.56
N CYS A 26 -6.33 -3.08 10.39
CA CYS A 26 -5.45 -4.11 9.87
C CYS A 26 -5.53 -5.44 10.67
N GLN A 27 -5.85 -5.37 11.97
CA GLN A 27 -5.85 -6.53 12.87
C GLN A 27 -6.86 -7.63 12.51
N ASN A 28 -7.94 -7.30 11.79
CA ASN A 28 -9.00 -8.26 11.45
C ASN A 28 -9.09 -8.54 9.94
N TYR A 29 -8.05 -8.18 9.19
CA TYR A 29 -8.05 -8.42 7.76
C TYR A 29 -7.70 -9.89 7.44
N LYS A 30 -8.44 -10.47 6.50
CA LYS A 30 -8.20 -11.83 5.99
C LYS A 30 -7.86 -11.76 4.52
N PHE A 31 -6.65 -12.19 4.18
CA PHE A 31 -6.19 -12.22 2.80
C PHE A 31 -6.83 -13.38 2.03
N SER A 32 -7.20 -13.14 0.77
CA SER A 32 -7.76 -14.15 -0.14
C SER A 32 -6.77 -15.28 -0.44
N ASN A 33 -5.47 -14.98 -0.43
CA ASN A 33 -4.38 -15.95 -0.58
C ASN A 33 -4.08 -16.77 0.69
N GLN A 34 -4.87 -16.60 1.76
CA GLN A 34 -4.75 -17.30 3.05
C GLN A 34 -3.46 -16.98 3.83
N ASN A 35 -2.67 -15.99 3.40
CA ASN A 35 -1.53 -15.52 4.20
C ASN A 35 -2.03 -14.94 5.53
N THR A 36 -1.26 -15.18 6.58
CA THR A 36 -1.49 -14.63 7.92
C THR A 36 -0.27 -13.85 8.38
N TYR A 37 -0.51 -12.74 9.06
CA TYR A 37 0.53 -11.86 9.58
C TYR A 37 0.28 -11.58 11.06
N ALA A 38 1.32 -11.72 11.87
CA ALA A 38 1.27 -11.56 13.31
C ALA A 38 1.21 -10.10 13.75
N LYS A 39 1.71 -9.19 12.90
CA LYS A 39 1.73 -7.75 13.15
C LYS A 39 1.09 -7.01 11.98
N CYS A 40 0.55 -5.86 12.29
CA CYS A 40 0.09 -4.92 11.29
C CYS A 40 0.04 -3.50 11.87
N VAL A 41 0.00 -2.51 10.98
CA VAL A 41 -0.18 -1.10 11.32
C VAL A 41 -1.06 -0.42 10.27
N ASP A 42 -1.99 0.40 10.73
CA ASP A 42 -2.73 1.34 9.91
C ASP A 42 -1.81 2.54 9.66
N LEU A 43 -1.48 2.83 8.39
CA LEU A 43 -0.58 3.94 8.08
C LEU A 43 -1.36 5.26 8.18
N PRO A 44 -0.75 6.34 8.72
CA PRO A 44 -1.50 7.55 9.08
C PRO A 44 -2.21 8.26 7.93
N VAL A 45 -1.74 8.05 6.70
CA VAL A 45 -2.18 8.74 5.49
C VAL A 45 -2.26 7.78 4.30
N LEU A 46 -2.98 8.20 3.25
CA LEU A 46 -3.16 7.46 2.00
C LEU A 46 -3.89 6.11 2.15
N ASN A 47 -4.77 5.96 3.15
CA ASN A 47 -5.63 4.78 3.35
C ASN A 47 -4.89 3.44 3.13
N SER A 48 -3.72 3.35 3.74
CA SER A 48 -2.75 2.27 3.50
C SER A 48 -2.47 1.49 4.78
N PHE A 49 -2.11 0.23 4.64
CA PHE A 49 -1.92 -0.70 5.74
C PHE A 49 -0.72 -1.57 5.46
N LEU A 50 0.11 -1.82 6.47
CA LEU A 50 1.19 -2.79 6.39
C LEU A 50 0.89 -3.95 7.33
N HIS A 51 1.02 -5.17 6.83
CA HIS A 51 0.94 -6.41 7.58
C HIS A 51 2.26 -7.14 7.42
N TRP A 52 2.78 -7.73 8.50
CA TRP A 52 4.05 -8.46 8.39
C TRP A 52 4.26 -9.56 9.44
N ASN A 53 5.15 -10.48 9.09
CA ASN A 53 5.85 -11.38 10.00
C ASN A 53 7.34 -11.05 9.91
N TYR A 54 8.02 -11.02 11.06
CA TYR A 54 9.45 -10.80 11.09
C TYR A 54 10.15 -11.90 11.89
N THR A 55 11.08 -12.60 11.25
CA THR A 55 11.88 -13.66 11.86
C THR A 55 13.27 -13.12 12.18
N ALA A 56 13.50 -12.72 13.43
CA ALA A 56 14.72 -12.04 13.84
C ALA A 56 16.00 -12.90 13.68
N SER A 57 15.90 -14.23 13.80
CA SER A 57 17.06 -15.14 13.65
C SER A 57 17.58 -15.23 12.22
N SER A 58 16.71 -14.98 11.23
CA SER A 58 17.07 -15.01 9.80
C SER A 58 16.97 -13.63 9.14
N PHE A 59 16.60 -12.57 9.86
CA PHE A 59 16.33 -11.23 9.31
C PHE A 59 15.33 -11.23 8.13
N GLN A 60 14.39 -12.18 8.16
CA GLN A 60 13.38 -12.32 7.12
C GLN A 60 12.13 -11.54 7.48
N LEU A 61 11.71 -10.66 6.56
CA LEU A 61 10.48 -9.88 6.64
C LEU A 61 9.51 -10.35 5.55
N ASP A 62 8.45 -11.04 5.94
CA ASP A 62 7.33 -11.33 5.06
C ASP A 62 6.27 -10.25 5.25
N LEU A 63 5.82 -9.62 4.16
CA LEU A 63 4.91 -8.48 4.25
C LEU A 63 3.76 -8.53 3.23
N ALA A 64 2.68 -7.86 3.59
CA ALA A 64 1.64 -7.39 2.69
C ALA A 64 1.38 -5.89 2.91
N PHE A 65 1.64 -5.08 1.89
CA PHE A 65 1.23 -3.68 1.85
C PHE A 65 -0.10 -3.57 1.11
N ARG A 66 -1.10 -2.95 1.73
CA ARG A 66 -2.44 -2.77 1.18
C ARG A 66 -2.75 -1.30 1.02
N HIS A 67 -3.39 -0.94 -0.08
CA HIS A 67 -3.94 0.38 -0.32
C HIS A 67 -5.40 0.24 -0.76
N VAL A 68 -6.30 0.89 -0.04
CA VAL A 68 -7.75 0.80 -0.25
C VAL A 68 -8.27 2.05 -0.95
N GLY A 69 -9.20 1.89 -1.89
CA GLY A 69 -9.73 2.97 -2.71
C GLY A 69 -8.96 3.17 -4.01
N ALA A 70 -8.17 2.18 -4.41
CA ALA A 70 -7.41 2.19 -5.65
C ALA A 70 -8.29 1.97 -6.88
N THR A 71 -7.85 2.51 -8.01
CA THR A 71 -8.43 2.29 -9.33
C THR A 71 -7.45 1.58 -10.26
N ALA A 72 -7.95 1.00 -11.35
CA ALA A 72 -7.12 0.35 -12.37
C ALA A 72 -6.09 1.29 -13.03
N SER A 73 -6.30 2.61 -12.91
CA SER A 73 -5.46 3.65 -13.49
C SER A 73 -4.41 4.19 -12.52
N GLU A 74 -4.16 3.49 -11.41
CA GLU A 74 -3.21 3.92 -10.37
C GLU A 74 -2.13 2.86 -10.13
N TRP A 75 -1.00 3.33 -9.60
CA TRP A 75 0.04 2.50 -9.04
C TRP A 75 0.13 2.75 -7.54
N VAL A 76 0.65 1.76 -6.82
CA VAL A 76 0.93 1.81 -5.39
C VAL A 76 2.37 1.36 -5.12
N ALA A 77 2.98 1.89 -4.07
CA ALA A 77 4.32 1.52 -3.68
C ALA A 77 4.52 1.55 -2.16
N TRP A 78 5.32 0.61 -1.68
CA TRP A 78 5.88 0.62 -0.33
C TRP A 78 7.38 0.38 -0.40
N ALA A 79 8.15 1.08 0.42
CA ALA A 79 9.60 1.06 0.36
C ALA A 79 10.24 1.06 1.74
N ILE A 80 11.45 0.49 1.80
CA ILE A 80 12.40 0.73 2.89
C ILE A 80 13.38 1.80 2.41
N ASN A 81 13.66 2.80 3.24
CA ASN A 81 14.69 3.79 2.95
C ASN A 81 15.86 3.69 3.95
N PRO A 82 17.01 3.14 3.55
CA PRO A 82 18.19 3.06 4.42
C PRO A 82 18.81 4.41 4.79
N LEU A 83 18.50 5.48 4.05
CA LEU A 83 19.06 6.81 4.22
C LEU A 83 18.24 7.70 5.16
N GLY A 84 16.96 7.38 5.42
CA GLY A 84 16.12 8.14 6.35
C GLY A 84 14.66 8.24 5.93
N LEU A 85 13.92 9.13 6.60
CA LEU A 85 12.50 9.42 6.32
C LEU A 85 12.36 10.43 5.16
N ILE A 86 12.81 10.02 3.97
CA ILE A 86 12.81 10.82 2.75
C ILE A 86 12.45 9.95 1.54
N MET A 87 12.07 10.56 0.41
CA MET A 87 11.82 9.82 -0.83
C MET A 87 13.12 9.29 -1.45
N LEU A 88 14.14 10.13 -1.58
CA LEU A 88 15.40 9.78 -2.23
C LEU A 88 16.16 8.70 -1.44
N GLY A 89 16.63 7.66 -2.13
CA GLY A 89 17.24 6.47 -1.54
C GLY A 89 16.26 5.37 -1.15
N SER A 90 14.95 5.57 -1.37
CA SER A 90 13.93 4.55 -1.11
C SER A 90 14.13 3.35 -2.04
N GLN A 91 13.95 2.16 -1.49
CA GLN A 91 14.02 0.89 -2.19
C GLN A 91 12.63 0.29 -2.23
N ALA A 92 11.93 0.55 -3.32
CA ALA A 92 10.49 0.38 -3.41
C ALA A 92 10.10 -0.97 -4.01
N LEU A 93 9.00 -1.51 -3.50
CA LEU A 93 8.16 -2.48 -4.18
C LEU A 93 7.00 -1.70 -4.78
N VAL A 94 6.82 -1.79 -6.09
CA VAL A 94 5.81 -1.05 -6.85
C VAL A 94 4.86 -2.05 -7.47
N ALA A 95 3.57 -1.73 -7.49
CA ALA A 95 2.60 -2.53 -8.21
C ALA A 95 1.46 -1.73 -8.82
N TYR A 96 0.91 -2.25 -9.91
CA TYR A 96 -0.23 -1.67 -10.62
C TYR A 96 -0.91 -2.71 -11.53
N GLN A 97 -2.13 -2.41 -11.98
CA GLN A 97 -2.79 -3.20 -13.02
C GLN A 97 -2.34 -2.73 -14.41
N ARG A 98 -1.80 -3.65 -15.21
CA ARG A 98 -1.44 -3.38 -16.61
C ARG A 98 -2.69 -3.21 -17.48
N PRO A 99 -2.57 -2.57 -18.66
CA PRO A 99 -3.69 -2.40 -19.58
C PRO A 99 -4.36 -3.71 -20.05
N ASP A 100 -3.63 -4.83 -20.02
CA ASP A 100 -4.14 -6.17 -20.32
C ASP A 100 -4.93 -6.81 -19.16
N GLY A 101 -5.10 -6.09 -18.04
CA GLY A 101 -5.80 -6.52 -16.84
C GLY A 101 -4.94 -7.32 -15.87
N THR A 102 -3.71 -7.69 -16.24
CA THR A 102 -2.81 -8.44 -15.35
C THR A 102 -2.26 -7.54 -14.26
N PHE A 103 -2.10 -8.08 -13.05
CA PHE A 103 -1.46 -7.35 -11.96
C PHE A 103 0.05 -7.53 -12.03
N TYR A 104 0.79 -6.44 -11.92
CA TYR A 104 2.22 -6.42 -12.07
C TYR A 104 2.88 -5.81 -10.84
N ALA A 105 3.85 -6.52 -10.27
CA ALA A 105 4.62 -6.08 -9.11
C ALA A 105 6.12 -6.27 -9.38
N TYR A 106 6.93 -5.28 -9.00
CA TYR A 106 8.36 -5.25 -9.27
C TYR A 106 9.09 -4.37 -8.25
N ALA A 107 10.42 -4.43 -8.26
CA ALA A 107 11.27 -3.62 -7.40
C ALA A 107 11.85 -2.42 -8.15
N SER A 108 11.96 -1.28 -7.47
CA SER A 108 12.47 -0.02 -8.03
C SER A 108 13.35 0.73 -7.03
N PRO A 109 14.64 0.96 -7.33
CA PRO A 109 15.45 1.88 -6.55
C PRO A 109 15.12 3.34 -6.94
N ILE A 110 14.93 4.20 -5.94
CA ILE A 110 14.58 5.61 -6.15
C ILE A 110 15.81 6.49 -5.88
N ASP A 111 16.43 6.97 -6.94
CA ASP A 111 17.63 7.81 -6.91
C ASP A 111 17.37 9.28 -7.30
N GLY A 112 16.14 9.62 -7.71
CA GLY A 112 15.75 10.97 -8.07
C GLY A 112 14.24 11.23 -7.91
N TYR A 113 13.87 12.51 -7.90
CA TYR A 113 12.47 12.96 -7.81
C TYR A 113 11.71 12.78 -9.12
N ASP A 114 12.38 12.94 -10.26
CA ASP A 114 11.83 12.74 -11.61
C ASP A 114 11.86 11.25 -12.02
N THR A 115 11.44 10.38 -11.11
CA THR A 115 11.44 8.92 -11.34
C THR A 115 10.18 8.46 -12.05
N ALA A 116 10.34 7.56 -13.04
CA ALA A 116 9.24 6.80 -13.63
C ALA A 116 9.05 5.44 -12.93
N LEU A 117 9.63 5.28 -11.74
CA LEU A 117 9.73 4.00 -11.01
C LEU A 117 10.32 2.89 -11.90
N PRO A 118 11.54 3.05 -12.43
CA PRO A 118 12.14 2.02 -13.29
C PRO A 118 12.40 0.73 -12.50
N GLU A 119 12.22 -0.42 -13.14
CA GLU A 119 12.65 -1.70 -12.58
C GLU A 119 14.15 -1.72 -12.27
N GLY A 120 14.51 -2.20 -11.08
CA GLY A 120 15.90 -2.25 -10.67
C GLY A 120 16.16 -3.11 -9.45
N ARG A 121 17.44 -3.25 -9.12
CA ARG A 121 17.90 -4.05 -7.98
C ARG A 121 17.80 -3.26 -6.68
N LEU A 122 17.44 -3.96 -5.62
CA LEU A 122 17.50 -3.47 -4.25
C LEU A 122 18.83 -3.92 -3.60
N SER A 123 19.26 -3.25 -2.54
CA SER A 123 20.43 -3.63 -1.73
C SER A 123 20.19 -4.87 -0.88
N PHE A 124 18.92 -5.25 -0.69
CA PHE A 124 18.50 -6.50 -0.05
C PHE A 124 17.85 -7.43 -1.08
N SER A 125 18.01 -8.74 -0.91
CA SER A 125 17.31 -9.70 -1.76
C SER A 125 15.84 -9.78 -1.37
N PHE A 126 15.00 -10.03 -2.37
CA PHE A 126 13.58 -10.25 -2.19
C PHE A 126 13.13 -11.48 -2.99
N SER A 127 12.02 -12.07 -2.55
CA SER A 127 11.38 -13.20 -3.23
C SER A 127 9.87 -13.12 -3.03
N LYS A 128 9.13 -13.99 -3.74
CA LYS A 128 7.66 -14.08 -3.67
C LYS A 128 6.94 -12.74 -3.93
N LEU A 129 7.59 -11.85 -4.68
CA LEU A 129 7.01 -10.57 -5.05
C LEU A 129 5.81 -10.82 -5.95
N SER A 130 4.65 -10.34 -5.54
CA SER A 130 3.39 -10.49 -6.23
C SER A 130 2.44 -9.40 -5.78
N GLY A 131 1.25 -9.35 -6.37
CA GLY A 131 0.19 -8.54 -5.83
C GLY A 131 -1.17 -8.85 -6.45
N THR A 132 -2.18 -8.14 -5.96
CA THR A 132 -3.57 -8.29 -6.38
C THR A 132 -4.23 -6.93 -6.54
N PHE A 133 -5.25 -6.88 -7.40
CA PHE A 133 -6.21 -5.78 -7.44
C PHE A 133 -7.62 -6.35 -7.42
N GLU A 134 -8.28 -6.21 -6.27
CA GLU A 134 -9.60 -6.80 -6.03
C GLU A 134 -10.46 -5.81 -5.27
N LYS A 135 -11.70 -5.57 -5.72
CA LYS A 135 -12.69 -4.75 -5.00
C LYS A 135 -12.19 -3.34 -4.62
N GLY A 136 -11.38 -2.71 -5.48
CA GLY A 136 -10.83 -1.38 -5.22
C GLY A 136 -9.67 -1.36 -4.23
N GLU A 137 -9.03 -2.52 -3.97
CA GLU A 137 -7.87 -2.64 -3.10
C GLU A 137 -6.70 -3.24 -3.87
N MET A 138 -5.56 -2.55 -3.84
CA MET A 138 -4.29 -3.08 -4.33
C MET A 138 -3.46 -3.61 -3.16
N THR A 139 -2.90 -4.81 -3.32
CA THR A 139 -2.02 -5.42 -2.33
C THR A 139 -0.70 -5.83 -2.96
N ILE A 140 0.42 -5.51 -2.32
CA ILE A 140 1.77 -5.99 -2.65
C ILE A 140 2.17 -7.03 -1.61
N PHE A 141 2.61 -8.21 -2.04
CA PHE A 141 3.16 -9.26 -1.18
C PHE A 141 4.64 -9.45 -1.48
N ALA A 142 5.48 -9.64 -0.46
CA ALA A 142 6.88 -9.98 -0.65
C ALA A 142 7.51 -10.65 0.58
N SER A 143 8.61 -11.36 0.35
CA SER A 143 9.55 -11.79 1.37
C SER A 143 10.88 -11.08 1.16
N LEU A 144 11.29 -10.26 2.11
CA LEU A 144 12.55 -9.50 2.10
C LEU A 144 13.58 -10.14 3.02
N GLN A 145 14.80 -10.26 2.53
CA GLN A 145 15.94 -10.72 3.32
C GLN A 145 16.77 -9.52 3.70
N LEU A 146 16.53 -8.98 4.90
CA LEU A 146 17.20 -7.77 5.37
C LEU A 146 18.65 -8.09 5.78
N THR A 147 19.52 -7.10 5.68
CA THR A 147 20.93 -7.22 6.07
C THR A 147 21.18 -6.48 7.38
N GLY A 148 21.62 -7.21 8.41
CA GLY A 148 21.99 -6.66 9.73
C GLY A 148 20.88 -6.78 10.79
N ASN A 149 21.17 -6.38 12.02
CA ASN A 149 20.23 -6.36 13.17
C ASN A 149 19.14 -5.28 13.03
N LEU A 150 18.64 -5.01 11.82
CA LEU A 150 17.63 -4.01 11.54
C LEU A 150 16.28 -4.46 12.11
N VAL A 151 16.09 -4.17 13.39
CA VAL A 151 14.82 -4.29 14.09
C VAL A 151 13.92 -3.11 13.74
N THR A 152 14.50 -1.97 13.37
CA THR A 152 13.79 -0.73 13.04
C THR A 152 14.13 -0.31 11.61
N ILE A 153 13.10 -0.02 10.82
CA ILE A 153 13.21 0.45 9.43
C ILE A 153 12.59 1.83 9.28
N ASN A 154 13.10 2.61 8.32
CA ASN A 154 12.37 3.76 7.77
C ASN A 154 11.56 3.25 6.59
N GLN A 155 10.25 3.47 6.63
CA GLN A 155 9.34 3.12 5.56
C GLN A 155 8.78 4.36 4.88
N VAL A 156 8.50 4.23 3.59
CA VAL A 156 7.88 5.24 2.75
C VAL A 156 6.81 4.55 1.91
N TRP A 157 5.66 5.18 1.72
CA TRP A 157 4.60 4.65 0.87
C TRP A 157 4.00 5.74 0.00
N GLN A 158 3.53 5.36 -1.19
CA GLN A 158 2.88 6.27 -2.12
C GLN A 158 1.86 5.55 -2.98
N ASN A 159 0.96 6.33 -3.56
CA ASN A 159 0.16 5.95 -4.71
C ASN A 159 0.22 7.08 -5.75
N GLY A 160 -0.10 6.77 -7.00
CA GLY A 160 -0.13 7.79 -8.05
C GLY A 160 -0.80 7.30 -9.33
N PRO A 161 -1.00 8.19 -10.30
CA PRO A 161 -1.66 7.84 -11.55
C PRO A 161 -0.73 7.07 -12.49
N LEU A 162 -1.32 6.20 -13.31
CA LEU A 162 -0.70 5.68 -14.53
C LEU A 162 -0.94 6.67 -15.68
N LYS A 163 0.07 6.86 -16.52
CA LYS A 163 -0.03 7.61 -17.78
C LYS A 163 0.46 6.73 -18.90
N GLY A 164 -0.43 6.31 -19.79
CA GLY A 164 -0.08 5.39 -20.89
C GLY A 164 0.35 3.99 -20.42
N GLY A 165 -0.13 3.55 -19.24
CA GLY A 165 0.20 2.23 -18.69
C GLY A 165 1.51 2.17 -17.89
N THR A 166 2.17 3.31 -17.67
CA THR A 166 3.37 3.42 -16.83
C THR A 166 3.12 4.35 -15.63
N PRO A 167 3.80 4.14 -14.49
CA PRO A 167 3.74 5.07 -13.38
C PRO A 167 4.10 6.50 -13.78
N ALA A 168 3.28 7.45 -13.34
CA ALA A 168 3.57 8.88 -13.40
C ALA A 168 3.75 9.44 -11.98
N ILE A 169 4.20 10.69 -11.89
CA ILE A 169 4.44 11.37 -10.62
C ILE A 169 3.20 11.33 -9.71
N HIS A 170 3.42 10.99 -8.45
CA HIS A 170 2.36 11.05 -7.43
C HIS A 170 1.99 12.52 -7.11
N ALA A 171 0.86 12.73 -6.43
CA ALA A 171 0.47 14.07 -6.01
C ALA A 171 1.43 14.62 -4.92
N SER A 172 1.48 15.94 -4.78
CA SER A 172 2.25 16.62 -3.73
C SER A 172 1.35 17.17 -2.62
N SER A 173 0.25 16.47 -2.30
CA SER A 173 -0.62 16.86 -1.19
C SER A 173 0.06 16.62 0.16
N ALA A 174 -0.49 17.20 1.24
CA ALA A 174 0.06 17.01 2.59
C ALA A 174 0.24 15.51 2.93
N ASP A 175 -0.78 14.70 2.66
CA ASP A 175 -0.75 13.24 2.87
C ASP A 175 0.38 12.54 2.11
N HIS A 176 0.69 12.97 0.88
CA HIS A 176 1.79 12.39 0.10
C HIS A 176 3.15 12.90 0.61
N LEU A 177 3.21 14.12 1.13
CA LEU A 177 4.46 14.68 1.67
C LEU A 177 4.77 14.19 3.08
N THR A 178 3.83 13.50 3.75
CA THR A 178 4.00 12.93 5.10
C THR A 178 3.86 11.41 5.12
N SER A 179 3.83 10.74 3.97
CA SER A 179 3.71 9.28 3.85
C SER A 179 5.02 8.53 4.08
N PHE A 180 5.63 8.78 5.24
CA PHE A 180 6.81 8.08 5.73
C PHE A 180 6.69 7.87 7.24
N GLY A 181 7.47 6.95 7.78
CA GLY A 181 7.53 6.70 9.21
C GLY A 181 8.59 5.69 9.60
N THR A 182 8.87 5.61 10.89
CA THR A 182 9.75 4.59 11.46
C THR A 182 8.91 3.41 11.93
N LEU A 183 9.38 2.18 11.70
CA LEU A 183 8.69 0.97 12.16
C LEU A 183 9.66 -0.01 12.82
N ASN A 184 9.35 -0.40 14.05
CA ASN A 184 10.01 -1.52 14.70
C ASN A 184 9.31 -2.83 14.33
N LEU A 185 9.99 -3.69 13.57
CA LEU A 185 9.46 -4.94 13.03
C LEU A 185 9.14 -6.00 14.10
N VAL A 186 9.76 -5.92 15.28
CA VAL A 186 9.53 -6.86 16.39
C VAL A 186 8.38 -6.40 17.27
N THR A 187 8.41 -5.14 17.72
CA THR A 187 7.41 -4.63 18.66
C THR A 187 6.13 -4.21 17.94
N GLY A 188 6.24 -3.69 16.72
CA GLY A 188 5.18 -3.01 15.98
C GLY A 188 5.03 -1.54 16.34
N ALA A 189 5.95 -0.97 17.12
CA ALA A 189 5.96 0.46 17.39
C ALA A 189 6.23 1.24 16.09
N ALA A 190 5.34 2.18 15.77
CA ALA A 190 5.44 3.07 14.62
C ALA A 190 5.44 4.53 15.09
N ILE A 191 6.31 5.36 14.49
CA ILE A 191 6.47 6.79 14.79
C ILE A 191 6.51 7.57 13.47
#